data_AF-A0A9K3PXN0-F1
#
_entry.id   AF-A0A9K3PXN0-F1
#
_cell.length_a   1.000
_cell.length_b   1.000
_cell.length_c   1.000
_cell.angle_alpha   90.00
_cell.angle_beta   90.00
_cell.angle_gamma   90.00
#
_symmetry.space_group_name_H-M   'P 1'
#
loop_
_entity.id
_entity.type
_entity.pdbx_description
1 polymer ?
#
loop_
_entity_poly.entity_id
_entity_poly.type
_entity_poly.pdbx_seq_one_letter_code
_entity_poly.pdbx_strand_id
1 'polypeptide(L)'
;MKVFKVETIGDSYVAVCGLPNHRDGHAIVMVQFASLCLKAMLRVTRELEVFLGPSTGDLKARVGLHSGSVTAGVLRGEKARFQLFGDTVNTASRIESSGMPGKIHASKHTVDPLVEAGKGHWATEREDSVSLKGKRRSANFLGIATFFSKSFYNISDVRFKPSKSSIKPYCQSFQA
;
A
#
# COMPACT_ATOMS: atom_id res chain seq x y z
N MET A 1 14.95 -1.28 2.50
CA MET A 1 13.61 -1.59 1.99
C MET A 1 13.47 -1.02 0.58
N LYS A 2 13.27 -1.84 -0.46
CA LYS A 2 13.06 -1.34 -1.85
C LYS A 2 11.56 -1.23 -2.11
N VAL A 3 11.04 -0.01 -2.13
CA VAL A 3 9.67 0.37 -2.52
C VAL A 3 9.80 1.48 -3.56
N PHE A 4 9.06 1.39 -4.65
CA PHE A 4 9.10 2.32 -5.75
C PHE A 4 7.85 3.19 -5.77
N LYS A 5 8.04 4.51 -5.90
CA LYS A 5 6.95 5.47 -6.14
C LYS A 5 6.55 5.40 -7.61
N VAL A 6 5.28 5.10 -7.88
CA VAL A 6 4.75 5.07 -9.25
C VAL A 6 4.29 6.46 -9.64
N GLU A 7 3.29 6.98 -8.96
CA GLU A 7 2.67 8.27 -9.27
C GLU A 7 1.88 8.82 -8.08
N THR A 8 1.32 10.01 -8.27
CA THR A 8 0.37 10.65 -7.36
C THR A 8 -0.90 10.97 -8.12
N ILE A 9 -2.05 10.59 -7.59
CA ILE A 9 -3.37 10.77 -8.20
C ILE A 9 -4.23 11.55 -7.20
N GLY A 10 -4.45 12.84 -7.45
CA GLY A 10 -5.08 13.71 -6.47
C GLY A 10 -4.28 13.77 -5.17
N ASP A 11 -4.92 13.41 -4.06
CA ASP A 11 -4.32 13.29 -2.72
C ASP A 11 -3.66 11.92 -2.47
N SER A 12 -3.80 10.98 -3.40
CA SER A 12 -3.35 9.60 -3.22
C SER A 12 -1.92 9.39 -3.71
N TYR A 13 -1.17 8.58 -2.96
CA TYR A 13 0.21 8.20 -3.26
C TYR A 13 0.29 6.72 -3.66
N VAL A 14 0.74 6.44 -4.89
CA VAL A 14 0.81 5.07 -5.42
C VAL A 14 2.25 4.56 -5.34
N ALA A 15 2.43 3.43 -4.65
CA ALA A 15 3.73 2.78 -4.49
C ALA A 15 3.63 1.27 -4.67
N VAL A 16 4.74 0.68 -5.10
CA VAL A 16 4.83 -0.75 -5.43
C VAL A 16 6.13 -1.36 -4.92
N CYS A 17 6.11 -2.67 -4.65
CA CYS A 17 7.26 -3.50 -4.33
C CYS A 17 7.20 -4.77 -5.19
N GLY A 18 8.35 -5.32 -5.56
CA GLY A 18 8.42 -6.48 -6.47
C GLY A 18 8.48 -6.12 -7.96
N LEU A 19 8.67 -4.84 -8.29
CA LEU A 19 8.86 -4.36 -9.66
C LEU A 19 10.12 -3.48 -9.80
N PRO A 20 10.76 -3.46 -10.99
CA PRO A 20 10.53 -4.37 -12.13
C PRO A 20 11.06 -5.79 -11.86
N ASN A 21 11.91 -5.95 -10.85
CA ASN A 21 12.43 -7.24 -10.45
C ASN A 21 11.58 -7.82 -9.33
N HIS A 22 11.10 -9.04 -9.54
CA HIS A 22 10.41 -9.82 -8.52
C HIS A 22 11.21 -9.84 -7.21
N ARG A 23 10.49 -9.85 -6.09
CA ARG A 23 11.09 -9.85 -4.76
C ARG A 23 10.25 -10.68 -3.80
N ASP A 24 10.85 -11.72 -3.24
CA ASP A 24 10.26 -12.46 -2.13
C ASP A 24 9.98 -11.56 -0.92
N GLY A 25 8.85 -11.78 -0.27
CA GLY A 25 8.42 -10.98 0.87
C GLY A 25 8.05 -9.54 0.51
N HIS A 26 7.72 -9.25 -0.75
CA HIS A 26 7.21 -7.93 -1.16
C HIS A 26 5.98 -7.49 -0.34
N ALA A 27 5.10 -8.43 0.05
CA ALA A 27 3.94 -8.17 0.89
C ALA A 27 4.32 -7.66 2.28
N ILE A 28 5.27 -8.33 2.95
CA ILE A 28 5.81 -7.94 4.28
C ILE A 28 6.37 -6.51 4.22
N VAL A 29 7.13 -6.22 3.15
CA VAL A 29 7.74 -4.91 2.93
C VAL A 29 6.70 -3.82 2.74
N MET A 30 5.67 -4.07 1.93
CA MET A 30 4.62 -3.08 1.68
C MET A 30 3.82 -2.78 2.93
N VAL A 31 3.56 -3.80 3.75
CA VAL A 31 2.91 -3.65 5.05
C VAL A 31 3.75 -2.80 6.00
N GLN A 32 5.06 -3.05 6.09
CA GLN A 32 5.96 -2.22 6.89
C GLN A 32 6.03 -0.78 6.39
N PHE A 33 6.11 -0.59 5.07
CA PHE A 33 6.10 0.73 4.44
C PHE A 33 4.83 1.51 4.75
N ALA A 34 3.66 0.87 4.61
CA ALA A 34 2.37 1.44 4.96
C ALA A 34 2.31 1.87 6.44
N SER A 35 2.81 1.03 7.35
CA SER A 35 2.88 1.37 8.79
C SER A 35 3.75 2.60 9.05
N LEU A 36 4.91 2.70 8.40
CA LEU A 36 5.77 3.87 8.50
C LEU A 36 5.12 5.14 7.93
N CYS A 37 4.39 5.02 6.83
CA CYS A 37 3.66 6.14 6.25
C CYS A 37 2.58 6.67 7.19
N LEU A 38 1.81 5.80 7.84
CA LEU A 38 0.82 6.23 8.83
C LEU A 38 1.48 6.90 10.06
N LYS A 39 2.61 6.39 10.54
CA LYS A 39 3.39 7.05 11.61
C LYS A 39 3.87 8.43 11.20
N ALA A 40 4.42 8.54 9.99
CA ALA A 40 4.89 9.81 9.46
C ALA A 40 3.72 10.79 9.30
N MET A 41 2.57 10.34 8.82
CA MET A 41 1.36 11.16 8.72
C MET A 41 0.94 11.70 10.09
N LEU A 42 0.84 10.84 11.11
CA LEU A 42 0.49 11.25 12.48
C LEU A 42 1.47 12.26 13.07
N ARG A 43 2.76 12.15 12.75
CA ARG A 43 3.77 13.12 13.16
C ARG A 43 3.55 14.46 12.46
N VAL A 44 3.43 14.44 11.14
CA VAL A 44 3.27 15.65 10.32
C VAL A 44 1.98 16.38 10.66
N THR A 45 0.85 15.67 10.86
CA THR A 45 -0.41 16.35 11.22
C THR A 45 -0.34 17.03 12.56
N ARG A 46 0.31 16.42 13.57
CA ARG A 46 0.52 17.08 14.88
C ARG A 46 1.43 18.29 14.78
N GLU A 47 2.51 18.20 14.00
CA GLU A 47 3.39 19.35 13.77
C GLU A 47 2.62 20.48 13.09
N LEU A 48 1.82 20.17 12.07
CA LEU A 48 1.03 21.14 11.34
C LEU A 48 -0.15 21.70 12.15
N GLU A 49 -0.72 20.94 13.09
CA GLU A 49 -1.79 21.39 13.99
C GLU A 49 -1.36 22.65 14.77
N VAL A 50 -0.09 22.72 15.17
CA VAL A 50 0.48 23.89 15.87
C VAL A 50 0.44 25.16 15.00
N PHE A 51 0.65 25.03 13.69
CA PHE A 51 0.77 26.17 12.78
C PHE A 51 -0.54 26.50 12.04
N LEU A 52 -1.36 25.50 11.76
CA LEU A 52 -2.54 25.58 10.88
C LEU A 52 -3.86 25.37 11.64
N GLY A 53 -3.79 25.04 12.94
CA GLY A 53 -4.94 24.89 13.82
C GLY A 53 -5.48 23.46 13.97
N PRO A 54 -6.43 23.25 14.90
CA PRO A 54 -6.88 21.92 15.35
C PRO A 54 -7.39 21.01 14.24
N SER A 55 -8.06 21.56 13.23
CA SER A 55 -8.61 20.79 12.11
C SER A 55 -7.54 20.03 11.30
N THR A 56 -6.28 20.47 11.37
CA THR A 56 -5.18 19.78 10.68
C THR A 56 -4.76 18.49 11.40
N GLY A 57 -4.97 18.42 12.71
CA GLY A 57 -4.74 17.22 13.52
C GLY A 57 -5.67 16.06 13.15
N ASP A 58 -6.84 16.36 12.58
CA ASP A 58 -7.84 15.36 12.17
C ASP A 58 -7.55 14.69 10.82
N LEU A 59 -6.56 15.20 10.05
CA LEU A 59 -6.19 14.61 8.77
C LEU A 59 -5.66 13.18 8.95
N LYS A 60 -6.29 12.23 8.26
CA LYS A 60 -5.97 10.80 8.36
C LYS A 60 -5.88 10.18 6.98
N ALA A 61 -4.76 9.51 6.70
CA ALA A 61 -4.60 8.73 5.49
C ALA A 61 -5.36 7.39 5.57
N ARG A 62 -5.97 6.97 4.48
CA ARG A 62 -6.41 5.58 4.26
C ARG A 62 -5.32 4.86 3.49
N VAL A 63 -5.12 3.58 3.78
CA VAL A 63 -4.17 2.74 3.04
C VAL A 63 -4.85 1.46 2.60
N GLY A 64 -4.77 1.17 1.29
CA GLY A 64 -5.19 -0.10 0.70
C GLY A 64 -4.02 -0.84 0.08
N LEU A 65 -3.87 -2.13 0.39
CA LEU A 65 -2.82 -3.00 -0.14
C LEU A 65 -3.44 -4.20 -0.88
N HIS A 66 -2.86 -4.57 -2.01
CA HIS A 66 -3.20 -5.81 -2.70
C HIS A 66 -1.97 -6.37 -3.41
N SER A 67 -1.82 -7.69 -3.36
CA SER A 67 -0.77 -8.43 -4.04
C SER A 67 -1.37 -9.17 -5.22
N GLY A 68 -0.69 -9.13 -6.36
CA GLY A 68 -1.11 -9.83 -7.56
C GLY A 68 -0.31 -9.38 -8.78
N SER A 69 -0.60 -9.99 -9.92
CA SER A 69 0.07 -9.68 -11.18
C SER A 69 -0.33 -8.29 -11.70
N VAL A 70 0.64 -7.60 -12.29
CA VAL A 70 0.44 -6.25 -12.79
C VAL A 70 1.16 -6.08 -14.11
N THR A 71 0.50 -5.37 -15.03
CA THR A 71 1.13 -4.95 -16.28
C THR A 71 1.79 -3.61 -16.02
N ALA A 72 3.10 -3.52 -16.25
CA ALA A 72 3.82 -2.27 -16.09
C ALA A 72 4.42 -1.84 -17.42
N GLY A 73 4.41 -0.53 -17.67
CA GLY A 73 4.93 0.04 -18.90
C GLY A 73 5.45 1.45 -18.71
N VAL A 74 6.29 1.90 -19.63
CA VAL A 74 6.73 3.29 -19.71
C VAL A 74 6.02 3.93 -20.90
N LEU A 75 5.16 4.91 -20.63
CA LEU A 75 4.57 5.74 -21.68
C LEU A 75 5.61 6.75 -22.14
N ARG A 76 5.96 6.73 -23.43
CA ARG A 76 6.97 7.61 -24.05
C ARG A 76 6.32 8.92 -24.49
N GLY A 77 7.04 10.02 -24.30
CA GLY A 77 6.62 11.39 -24.62
C GLY A 77 7.49 12.39 -23.84
N GLU A 78 7.16 13.68 -23.93
CA GLU A 78 7.92 14.75 -23.23
C GLU A 78 8.04 14.52 -21.72
N LYS A 79 7.08 13.81 -21.12
CA LYS A 79 7.11 13.39 -19.72
C LYS A 79 6.93 11.87 -19.63
N ALA A 80 8.01 11.14 -19.90
CA ALA A 80 8.00 9.69 -19.76
C ALA A 80 7.66 9.28 -18.31
N ARG A 81 6.66 8.42 -18.13
CA ARG A 81 6.18 7.96 -16.82
C ARG A 81 6.05 6.44 -16.80
N PHE A 82 6.47 5.83 -15.70
CA PHE A 82 6.17 4.45 -15.40
C PHE A 82 4.73 4.34 -14.89
N GLN A 83 3.93 3.50 -15.52
CA GLN A 83 2.53 3.29 -15.18
C GLN A 83 2.23 1.82 -14.94
N LEU A 84 1.26 1.59 -14.05
CA LEU A 84 0.78 0.27 -13.69
C LEU A 84 -0.67 0.11 -14.14
N PHE A 85 -0.98 -1.05 -14.71
CA PHE A 85 -2.30 -1.41 -15.20
C PHE A 85 -2.68 -2.83 -14.74
N GLY A 86 -3.97 -3.08 -14.57
CA GLY A 86 -4.52 -4.41 -14.28
C GLY A 86 -5.46 -4.43 -13.08
N ASP A 87 -6.07 -5.59 -12.84
CA ASP A 87 -7.01 -5.79 -11.72
C ASP A 87 -6.35 -5.53 -10.36
N THR A 88 -5.03 -5.75 -10.25
CA THR A 88 -4.33 -5.56 -8.98
C THR A 88 -4.33 -4.10 -8.54
N VAL A 89 -4.07 -3.15 -9.46
CA VAL A 89 -4.11 -1.71 -9.13
C VAL A 89 -5.53 -1.26 -8.79
N ASN A 90 -6.51 -1.74 -9.57
CA ASN A 90 -7.93 -1.43 -9.35
C ASN A 90 -8.43 -1.98 -8.00
N THR A 91 -8.04 -3.20 -7.65
CA THR A 91 -8.40 -3.83 -6.38
C THR A 91 -7.74 -3.10 -5.20
N ALA A 92 -6.46 -2.72 -5.31
CA ALA A 92 -5.78 -1.92 -4.28
C ALA A 92 -6.50 -0.57 -4.04
N SER A 93 -6.86 0.14 -5.11
CA SER A 93 -7.61 1.41 -5.02
C SER A 93 -8.99 1.23 -4.39
N ARG A 94 -9.69 0.12 -4.71
CA ARG A 94 -10.98 -0.21 -4.08
C ARG A 94 -10.85 -0.52 -2.60
N ILE A 95 -9.77 -1.19 -2.19
CA ILE A 95 -9.49 -1.46 -0.77
C ILE A 95 -9.17 -0.17 -0.02
N GLU A 96 -8.43 0.76 -0.62
CA GLU A 96 -8.14 2.08 -0.03
C GLU A 96 -9.43 2.89 0.15
N SER A 97 -10.20 3.05 -0.92
CA SER A 97 -11.41 3.89 -0.93
C SER A 97 -12.51 3.40 0.01
N SER A 98 -12.57 2.09 0.27
CA SER A 98 -13.48 1.48 1.24
C SER A 98 -12.87 1.27 2.64
N GLY A 99 -11.63 1.74 2.83
CA GLY A 99 -10.89 1.65 4.06
C GLY A 99 -11.27 2.72 5.08
N MET A 100 -11.10 2.40 6.36
CA MET A 100 -11.23 3.38 7.43
C MET A 100 -10.02 4.33 7.50
N PRO A 101 -10.22 5.65 7.73
CA PRO A 101 -9.13 6.59 7.93
C PRO A 101 -8.21 6.20 9.09
N GLY A 102 -6.90 6.35 8.89
CA GLY A 102 -5.86 6.03 9.88
C GLY A 102 -5.56 4.54 10.01
N LYS A 103 -6.07 3.70 9.10
CA LYS A 103 -5.86 2.24 9.11
C LYS A 103 -5.35 1.72 7.78
N ILE A 104 -4.73 0.55 7.85
CA ILE A 104 -4.26 -0.22 6.69
C ILE A 104 -5.24 -1.36 6.45
N HIS A 105 -5.81 -1.40 5.25
CA HIS A 105 -6.59 -2.51 4.76
C HIS A 105 -5.79 -3.18 3.65
N ALA A 106 -5.87 -4.50 3.57
CA ALA A 106 -5.12 -5.28 2.61
C ALA A 106 -6.06 -6.24 1.87
N SER A 107 -5.53 -7.05 0.96
CA SER A 107 -6.24 -8.16 0.31
C SER A 107 -5.79 -9.50 0.92
N LYS A 108 -6.58 -10.58 0.77
CA LYS A 108 -6.18 -11.90 1.27
C LYS A 108 -4.88 -12.36 0.59
N HIS A 109 -4.74 -12.07 -0.70
CA HIS A 109 -3.49 -12.24 -1.45
C HIS A 109 -2.27 -11.51 -0.85
N THR A 110 -2.50 -10.46 -0.06
CA THR A 110 -1.42 -9.80 0.70
C THR A 110 -1.22 -10.46 2.06
N VAL A 111 -2.30 -10.84 2.75
CA VAL A 111 -2.23 -11.43 4.10
C VAL A 111 -1.69 -12.86 4.10
N ASP A 112 -2.06 -13.70 3.14
CA ASP A 112 -1.65 -15.11 3.11
C ASP A 112 -0.11 -15.27 3.12
N PRO A 113 0.68 -14.53 2.31
CA PRO A 113 2.14 -14.56 2.40
C PRO A 113 2.70 -14.05 3.75
N LEU A 114 1.98 -13.19 4.47
CA LEU A 114 2.38 -12.81 5.82
C LEU A 114 2.17 -13.97 6.80
N VAL A 115 1.05 -14.67 6.71
CA VAL A 115 0.76 -15.84 7.55
C VAL A 115 1.81 -16.92 7.33
N GLU A 116 2.10 -17.25 6.07
CA GLU A 116 3.15 -18.21 5.68
C GLU A 116 4.53 -17.83 6.24
N ALA A 117 4.84 -16.54 6.29
CA ALA A 117 6.09 -16.02 6.86
C ALA A 117 6.09 -15.93 8.41
N GLY A 118 5.12 -16.54 9.11
CA GLY A 118 4.99 -16.49 10.57
C GLY A 118 4.53 -15.14 11.12
N LYS A 119 3.99 -14.28 10.26
CA LYS A 119 3.57 -12.90 10.58
C LYS A 119 2.05 -12.74 10.55
N GLY A 120 1.30 -13.85 10.67
CA GLY A 120 -0.16 -13.82 10.73
C GLY A 120 -0.71 -12.98 11.88
N HIS A 121 0.00 -12.92 13.01
CA HIS A 121 -0.32 -12.06 14.16
C HIS A 121 -0.23 -10.55 13.86
N TRP A 122 0.33 -10.17 12.71
CA TRP A 122 0.29 -8.79 12.26
C TRP A 122 -1.11 -8.42 11.81
N ALA A 123 -1.91 -9.41 11.41
CA ALA A 123 -3.21 -9.32 10.79
C ALA A 123 -4.38 -9.59 11.74
N THR A 124 -5.48 -8.89 11.51
CA THR A 124 -6.78 -9.14 12.16
C THR A 124 -7.88 -9.03 11.11
N GLU A 125 -8.93 -9.83 11.28
CA GLU A 125 -10.05 -9.81 10.37
C GLU A 125 -10.91 -8.56 10.53
N ARG A 126 -11.54 -8.14 9.42
CA ARG A 126 -12.52 -7.06 9.42
C ARG A 126 -13.87 -7.61 9.87
N GLU A 127 -14.56 -6.90 10.74
CA GLU A 127 -15.91 -7.29 11.18
C GLU A 127 -16.98 -6.96 10.14
N ASP A 128 -16.80 -5.87 9.39
CA ASP A 128 -17.74 -5.40 8.37
C ASP A 128 -17.42 -5.94 6.97
N SER A 129 -18.46 -6.41 6.28
CA SER A 129 -18.38 -6.85 4.89
C SER A 129 -18.43 -5.65 3.94
N VAL A 130 -17.50 -5.60 2.98
CA VAL A 130 -17.45 -4.54 1.95
C VAL A 130 -17.64 -5.15 0.56
N SER A 131 -18.60 -4.63 -0.21
CA SER A 131 -18.83 -5.04 -1.59
C SER A 131 -17.99 -4.23 -2.58
N LEU A 132 -17.19 -4.91 -3.41
CA LEU A 132 -16.43 -4.29 -4.50
C LEU A 132 -17.12 -4.52 -5.84
N LYS A 133 -17.54 -3.45 -6.51
CA LYS A 133 -18.23 -3.49 -7.82
C LYS A 133 -17.38 -4.23 -8.88
N GLY A 134 -17.99 -5.22 -9.54
CA GLY A 134 -17.42 -5.90 -10.73
C GLY A 134 -16.89 -7.33 -10.52
N LYS A 135 -16.88 -7.88 -9.29
CA LYS A 135 -16.56 -9.29 -9.05
C LYS A 135 -17.85 -10.11 -8.92
N ARG A 136 -18.10 -11.04 -9.86
CA ARG A 136 -19.27 -11.95 -9.81
C ARG A 136 -19.05 -12.97 -8.70
N ARG A 137 -20.01 -13.06 -7.79
CA ARG A 137 -19.97 -13.72 -6.47
C ARG A 137 -19.14 -12.94 -5.47
N SER A 138 -19.85 -12.51 -4.44
CA SER A 138 -19.42 -12.37 -3.05
C SER A 138 -18.25 -13.31 -2.73
N ALA A 139 -17.04 -12.89 -3.08
CA ALA A 139 -15.87 -13.32 -2.34
C ALA A 139 -16.17 -12.80 -0.94
N ASN A 140 -16.56 -13.71 -0.06
CA ASN A 140 -16.62 -13.47 1.37
C ASN A 140 -15.29 -12.81 1.72
N PHE A 141 -15.30 -11.48 1.85
CA PHE A 141 -14.16 -10.67 2.28
C PHE A 141 -14.01 -10.89 3.78
N LEU A 142 -13.80 -12.14 4.17
CA LEU A 142 -13.36 -12.46 5.51
C LEU A 142 -11.88 -12.11 5.54
N GLY A 143 -11.60 -11.00 6.23
CA GLY A 143 -10.35 -10.94 6.96
C GLY A 143 -9.37 -9.83 6.62
N ILE A 144 -9.81 -8.59 6.36
CA ILE A 144 -8.80 -7.55 6.07
C ILE A 144 -9.16 -6.14 6.52
N ALA A 145 -9.22 -5.99 7.82
CA ALA A 145 -8.92 -4.75 8.53
C ALA A 145 -7.97 -5.17 9.63
N THR A 146 -6.75 -5.43 9.21
CA THR A 146 -5.68 -5.66 10.15
C THR A 146 -5.42 -4.37 10.91
N PHE A 147 -5.74 -4.36 12.20
CA PHE A 147 -5.13 -3.42 13.10
C PHE A 147 -3.70 -3.88 13.34
N PHE A 148 -2.71 -3.16 12.80
CA PHE A 148 -1.34 -3.33 13.28
C PHE A 148 -1.30 -2.82 14.72
N SER A 149 -1.19 -3.76 15.68
CA SER A 149 -1.10 -3.51 17.12
C SER A 149 -0.09 -2.40 17.47
N LYS A 150 -0.28 -1.71 18.60
CA LYS A 150 0.66 -0.70 19.12
C LYS A 150 2.12 -1.20 19.19
N SER A 151 2.37 -2.51 19.32
CA SER A 151 3.73 -3.08 19.29
C SER A 151 4.43 -3.00 17.92
N PHE A 152 3.68 -2.83 16.83
CA PHE A 152 4.24 -2.60 15.49
C PHE A 152 4.91 -1.23 15.34
N TYR A 153 4.58 -0.32 16.26
CA TYR A 153 5.07 1.04 16.20
C TYR A 153 6.56 1.17 16.56
N ASN A 154 7.14 0.14 17.19
CA ASN A 154 8.51 0.10 17.70
C ASN A 154 9.58 -0.50 16.75
N ILE A 155 9.29 -0.70 15.46
CA ILE A 155 10.35 -1.03 14.50
C ILE A 155 11.23 0.22 14.29
N SER A 156 12.32 0.29 15.06
CA SER A 156 13.34 1.34 15.02
C SER A 156 14.34 1.21 13.84
N ASP A 157 14.27 0.12 13.09
CA ASP A 157 15.33 -0.25 12.12
C ASP A 157 14.99 0.02 10.65
N VAL A 158 14.39 1.17 10.32
CA VAL A 158 14.15 1.51 8.90
C VAL A 158 14.75 2.85 8.52
N ARG A 159 16.00 2.82 8.03
CA ARG A 159 16.61 3.96 7.32
C ARG A 159 16.05 4.03 5.90
N PHE A 160 15.32 5.09 5.60
CA PHE A 160 14.95 5.47 4.24
C PHE A 160 16.22 5.88 3.47
N LYS A 161 16.62 5.09 2.47
CA LYS A 161 17.62 5.52 1.48
C LYS A 161 16.88 5.84 0.17
N PRO A 162 16.85 7.10 -0.30
CA PRO A 162 16.26 7.42 -1.58
C PRO A 162 17.02 6.69 -2.70
N SER A 163 16.31 5.87 -3.48
CA SER A 163 16.84 5.15 -4.63
C SER A 163 16.88 6.06 -5.84
N LYS A 164 18.07 6.48 -6.27
CA LYS A 164 18.29 6.98 -7.65
C LYS A 164 18.39 5.76 -8.56
N SER A 165 17.31 5.37 -9.24
CA SER A 165 17.35 4.29 -10.22
C SER A 165 16.88 4.77 -11.59
N SER A 166 17.83 4.84 -12.54
CA SER A 166 17.60 5.03 -13.96
C SER A 166 16.76 3.86 -14.51
N ILE A 167 15.53 4.15 -14.95
CA ILE A 167 14.61 3.15 -15.52
C ILE A 167 15.06 2.85 -16.95
N LYS A 168 15.49 1.62 -17.23
CA LYS A 168 15.66 1.12 -18.61
C LYS A 168 14.28 0.72 -19.17
N PRO A 169 13.99 1.03 -20.45
CA PRO A 169 12.64 0.88 -21.00
C PRO A 169 12.33 -0.58 -21.38
N TYR A 170 11.43 -1.22 -20.63
CA TYR A 170 10.80 -2.47 -21.04
C TYR A 170 9.31 -2.46 -20.66
N CYS A 171 8.45 -2.77 -21.63
CA CYS A 171 7.06 -3.16 -21.38
C CYS A 171 7.09 -4.68 -21.18
N GLN A 172 6.96 -5.12 -19.95
CA GLN A 172 6.90 -6.54 -19.60
C GLN A 172 5.73 -6.72 -18.64
N SER A 173 4.94 -7.77 -18.86
CA SER A 173 4.02 -8.28 -17.85
C SER A 173 4.87 -8.85 -16.72
N PHE A 174 4.80 -8.25 -15.53
CA PHE A 174 5.55 -8.74 -14.38
C PHE A 174 4.60 -9.56 -13.51
N GLN A 175 4.95 -10.83 -13.29
CA GLN A 175 4.35 -11.64 -12.25
C GLN A 175 5.05 -11.25 -10.94
N ALA A 176 4.28 -10.68 -10.02
CA ALA A 176 4.68 -10.46 -8.64
C ALA A 176 4.31 -11.68 -7.80
#